data_AF-A0A533W103-F1
#
_entry.id   AF-A0A533W103-F1
#
_cell.length_a   1.000
_cell.length_b   1.000
_cell.length_c   1.000
_cell.angle_alpha   90.00
_cell.angle_beta   90.00
_cell.angle_gamma   90.00
#
_symmetry.space_group_name_H-M   'P 1'
#
loop_
_entity.id
_entity.type
_entity.pdbx_description
1 polymer ?
#
loop_
_entity_poly.entity_id
_entity_poly.type
_entity_poly.pdbx_seq_one_letter_code
_entity_poly.pdbx_strand_id
1 'polypeptide(L)' 'MESRGVPTSTFYETVSLLSYVAGITERVKPIPTCWVLPWRHPVLFAKQAATLHELSGERLIFCAAIGKPSF' A
#
# COMPACT_ATOMS: atom_id res chain seq x y z
N MET A 1 -13.53 -28.07 -15.61
CA MET A 1 -14.23 -26.80 -15.93
C MET A 1 -13.94 -25.85 -14.79
N GLU A 2 -12.68 -25.40 -14.73
CA GLU A 2 -12.09 -24.77 -13.54
C GLU A 2 -11.96 -23.27 -13.78
N SER A 3 -12.47 -22.50 -12.82
CA SER A 3 -12.63 -21.05 -12.86
C SER A 3 -11.28 -20.34 -12.92
N ARG A 4 -10.79 -20.10 -14.13
CA ARG A 4 -9.60 -19.30 -14.42
C ARG A 4 -9.94 -17.82 -14.24
N GLY A 5 -9.46 -17.16 -13.19
CA GLY A 5 -9.36 -15.70 -13.24
C GLY A 5 -9.39 -14.90 -11.93
N VAL A 6 -9.70 -15.49 -10.77
CA VAL A 6 -9.56 -14.78 -9.49
C VAL A 6 -8.48 -15.48 -8.69
N PRO A 7 -7.31 -14.86 -8.43
CA PRO A 7 -6.36 -15.46 -7.52
C PRO A 7 -7.04 -15.54 -6.15
N THR A 8 -7.20 -16.75 -5.61
CA THR A 8 -7.67 -17.04 -4.24
C THR A 8 -6.67 -16.56 -3.17
N SER A 9 -5.76 -15.66 -3.52
CA SER A 9 -4.84 -15.02 -2.60
C SER A 9 -5.61 -14.01 -1.77
N THR A 10 -5.50 -14.11 -0.45
CA THR A 10 -6.00 -13.09 0.47
C THR A 10 -5.40 -11.72 0.10
N PHE A 11 -6.23 -10.79 -0.35
CA PHE A 11 -5.82 -9.41 -0.58
C PHE A 11 -5.88 -8.64 0.74
N TYR A 12 -4.71 -8.43 1.35
CA TYR A 12 -4.60 -7.57 2.52
C TYR A 12 -4.69 -6.09 2.14
N GLU A 13 -5.27 -5.29 3.03
CA GLU A 13 -5.22 -3.83 2.91
C GLU A 13 -3.76 -3.37 2.98
N THR A 14 -3.36 -2.52 2.03
CA THR A 14 -1.96 -2.17 1.77
C THR A 14 -1.31 -1.43 2.93
N VAL A 15 -1.96 -0.43 3.52
CA VAL A 15 -1.38 0.37 4.60
C VAL A 15 -1.21 -0.48 5.86
N SER A 16 -2.21 -1.28 6.23
CA SER A 16 -2.17 -2.21 7.36
C SER A 16 -1.08 -3.26 7.19
N LEU A 17 -0.99 -3.88 6.00
CA LEU A 17 0.06 -4.87 5.72
C LEU A 17 1.46 -4.25 5.82
N LEU A 18 1.68 -3.10 5.17
CA LEU A 18 2.98 -2.44 5.22
C LEU A 18 3.31 -1.92 6.63
N SER A 19 2.33 -1.51 7.43
CA SER A 19 2.53 -1.13 8.84
C SER A 19 2.98 -2.32 9.68
N TYR A 20 2.37 -3.48 9.48
CA TYR A 20 2.81 -4.71 10.13
C TYR A 20 4.24 -5.07 9.74
N VAL A 21 4.57 -5.07 8.45
CA VAL A 21 5.92 -5.35 7.93
C VAL A 21 6.94 -4.34 8.46
N ALA A 22 6.58 -3.06 8.53
CA ALA A 22 7.44 -2.01 9.08
C ALA A 22 7.77 -2.27 10.55
N GLY A 23 6.81 -2.73 11.36
CA GLY A 23 7.00 -3.02 12.78
C GLY A 23 7.84 -4.27 13.07
N ILE A 24 7.92 -5.22 12.13
CA ILE A 24 8.70 -6.47 12.31
C ILE A 24 10.03 -6.48 11.53
N THR A 25 10.40 -5.38 10.85
CA THR A 25 11.65 -5.28 10.08
C THR A 25 12.40 -4.01 10.41
N GLU A 26 13.74 -4.07 10.38
CA GLU A 26 14.60 -2.91 10.68
C GLU A 26 15.36 -2.37 9.45
N ARG A 27 15.48 -3.16 8.38
CA ARG A 27 16.37 -2.83 7.24
C ARG A 27 15.65 -2.74 5.89
N VAL A 28 14.56 -3.47 5.72
CA VAL A 28 13.83 -3.54 4.44
C VAL A 28 13.17 -2.20 4.15
N LYS A 29 13.08 -1.77 2.89
CA LYS A 29 12.31 -0.58 2.51
C LYS A 29 10.91 -1.00 2.06
N PRO A 30 9.85 -0.80 2.86
CA PRO A 30 8.50 -1.17 2.45
C PRO A 30 8.10 -0.33 1.25
N ILE A 31 7.60 -0.99 0.20
CA ILE A 31 7.09 -0.35 -1.00
C ILE A 31 5.80 -1.06 -1.43
N PRO A 32 4.70 -0.32 -1.68
CA PRO A 32 3.51 -0.90 -2.29
C PRO A 32 3.70 -1.05 -3.80
N THR A 33 2.94 -1.94 -4.44
CA THR A 33 2.91 -2.03 -5.91
C THR A 33 2.47 -0.70 -6.54
N CYS A 34 1.44 -0.07 -5.99
CA CYS A 34 1.08 1.32 -6.23
C CYS A 34 -0.01 1.79 -5.26
N TRP A 35 -0.07 3.09 -4.98
CA TRP A 35 -1.26 3.73 -4.43
C TRP A 35 -1.99 4.53 -5.51
N VAL A 36 -3.17 4.06 -5.89
CA VAL A 36 -4.09 4.82 -6.74
C VAL A 36 -4.68 5.97 -5.93
N LEU A 37 -4.13 7.18 -6.11
CA LEU A 37 -4.48 8.34 -5.27
C LEU A 37 -5.92 8.83 -5.46
N PRO A 38 -6.50 8.85 -6.68
CA PRO A 38 -7.88 9.34 -6.87
C PRO A 38 -8.95 8.55 -6.12
N TRP A 39 -8.63 7.33 -5.69
CA TRP A 39 -9.56 6.46 -4.95
C TRP A 39 -9.44 6.61 -3.43
N ARG A 40 -8.64 7.55 -2.94
CA ARG A 40 -8.36 7.75 -1.51
C ARG A 40 -8.69 9.17 -1.09
N HIS A 41 -9.21 9.31 0.12
CA HIS A 41 -9.36 10.63 0.72
C HIS A 41 -7.96 11.23 0.99
N PRO A 42 -7.60 12.39 0.40
CA PRO A 42 -6.21 12.86 0.38
C PRO A 42 -5.66 13.14 1.78
N VAL A 43 -6.43 13.80 2.64
CA VAL A 43 -5.98 14.12 4.01
C VAL A 43 -5.78 12.88 4.87
N LEU A 44 -6.71 11.93 4.81
CA LEU A 44 -6.62 10.67 5.56
C LEU A 44 -5.43 9.85 5.08
N PHE A 45 -5.26 9.74 3.76
CA PHE A 45 -4.14 9.00 3.19
C PHE A 45 -2.79 9.66 3.50
N ALA A 46 -2.70 10.99 3.48
CA ALA A 46 -1.50 11.71 3.90
C ALA A 46 -1.14 11.40 5.36
N LYS A 47 -2.13 11.38 6.27
CA LYS A 47 -1.92 11.01 7.67
C LYS A 47 -1.42 9.57 7.80
N GLN A 48 -2.07 8.63 7.10
CA GLN A 48 -1.67 7.22 7.09
C GLN A 48 -0.25 7.02 6.55
N ALA A 49 0.09 7.66 5.43
CA ALA A 49 1.40 7.57 4.81
C ALA A 49 2.49 8.18 5.69
N ALA A 50 2.22 9.32 6.33
CA ALA A 50 3.14 9.95 7.28
C ALA A 50 3.39 9.04 8.51
N THR A 51 2.33 8.45 9.08
CA THR A 51 2.47 7.50 10.18
C THR A 51 3.26 6.26 9.77
N LEU A 52 3.00 5.70 8.58
CA LEU A 52 3.75 4.57 8.07
C LEU A 52 5.22 4.92 7.81
N HIS A 53 5.50 6.12 7.29
CA HIS A 53 6.87 6.59 7.10
C HIS A 53 7.64 6.63 8.42
N GLU A 54 7.03 7.19 9.47
CA GLU A 54 7.59 7.22 10.82
C GLU A 54 7.79 5.81 11.41
N LEU A 55 6.75 4.96 11.36
CA LEU A 55 6.83 3.58 11.87
C LEU A 55 7.87 2.73 11.13
N SER A 56 8.13 3.06 9.87
CA SER A 56 9.18 2.41 9.09
C SER A 56 10.58 2.92 9.42
N GLY A 57 10.76 3.92 10.30
CA GLY A 57 12.06 4.58 10.50
C GLY A 57 12.54 5.24 9.22
N GLU A 58 11.64 5.97 8.56
CA GLU A 58 11.88 6.70 7.30
C GLU A 58 12.23 5.83 6.08
N ARG A 59 12.07 4.50 6.19
CA ARG A 59 12.39 3.54 5.11
C ARG A 59 11.28 3.40 4.06
N LEU A 60 10.11 3.99 4.27
CA LEU A 60 8.99 3.89 3.34
C LEU A 60 9.34 4.52 1.99
N ILE A 61 9.13 3.76 0.90
CA ILE A 61 9.15 4.31 -0.46
C ILE A 61 7.73 4.61 -0.89
N PHE A 62 7.47 5.87 -1.20
CA PHE A 62 6.15 6.31 -1.65
C PHE A 62 5.96 6.05 -3.15
N CYS A 63 4.95 5.26 -3.50
CA CYS A 63 4.60 4.95 -4.90
C CYS A 63 3.16 5.38 -5.19
N ALA A 64 2.96 6.28 -6.16
CA ALA A 64 1.67 6.80 -6.55
C ALA A 64 1.31 6.45 -7.99
N ALA A 65 0.02 6.24 -8.23
CA ALA A 65 -0.57 6.04 -9.55
C ALA A 65 -1.93 6.74 -9.65
N ILE A 66 -2.39 6.96 -10.88
CA ILE A 66 -3.71 7.54 -11.18
C ILE A 66 -4.77 6.50 -11.56
N GLY A 67 -4.38 5.22 -11.65
CA GLY A 67 -5.24 4.13 -12.10
C GLY A 67 -5.41 4.10 -13.63
N LYS A 68 -6.23 3.17 -14.12
CA LYS A 68 -6.60 3.14 -15.55
C LYS A 68 -7.66 4.21 -15.80
N PRO A 69 -7.56 5.02 -16.86
CA PRO A 69 -8.69 5.83 -17.31
C PRO A 69 -9.84 4.91 -17.74
N SER A 70 -11.03 5.19 -17.23
CA SER A 70 -12.28 4.60 -17.66
C SER A 70 -13.08 5.72 -18.31
N PHE A 71 -12.90 5.91 -19.62
CA PHE A 71 -13.77 6.67 -20.49
C PHE A 71 -14.31 5.75 -21.58
#